data_AF-A0A1Z8X7L0-F1
#
_entry.id   AF-A0A1Z8X7L0-F1
#
_cell.length_a   1.000
_cell.length_b   1.000
_cell.length_c   1.000
_cell.angle_alpha   90.00
_cell.angle_beta   90.00
_cell.angle_gamma   90.00
#
_symmetry.space_group_name_H-M   'P 1'
#
loop_
_entity.id
_entity.type
_entity.pdbx_description
1 polymer ?
#
loop_
_entity_poly.entity_id
_entity_poly.type
_entity_poly.pdbx_seq_one_letter_code
_entity_poly.pdbx_strand_id
1 'polypeptide(L)'
;MYKIFGIFSIFFLASCATAPPSSPNNLCGIFDEYPRWYRASVATEEKWGLLPEVGLSFIFRESSFQSDAKPPRYYFLGFIPWGRTSSAYGYAQITDQAWQDYTDDTGSSWFKRRNDFEDAMDFIGWYNDRTNRVLGINKNDAYNLYLVYYEGLGGYRTGNWRTNEDVKRYAREVQERTAYYGEQLSSCRSSLKSYPWQIF
;
A
#
# COMPACT_ATOMS: atom_id res chain seq x y z
N MET A 1 35.54 48.43 16.10
CA MET A 1 34.71 47.39 16.75
C MET A 1 33.42 47.25 15.95
N TYR A 2 33.35 46.31 15.00
CA TYR A 2 32.11 46.06 14.24
C TYR A 2 31.48 44.77 14.76
N LYS A 3 30.35 44.89 15.46
CA LYS A 3 29.54 43.75 15.89
C LYS A 3 28.80 43.21 14.66
N ILE A 4 29.25 42.07 14.14
CA ILE A 4 28.51 41.32 13.12
C ILE A 4 27.35 40.63 13.84
N PHE A 5 26.14 41.13 13.63
CA PHE A 5 24.91 40.51 14.12
C PHE A 5 24.57 39.37 13.14
N GLY A 6 24.87 38.13 13.51
CA GLY A 6 24.54 36.95 12.70
C GLY A 6 23.03 36.75 12.66
N ILE A 7 22.43 36.91 11.48
CA ILE A 7 21.03 36.58 11.21
C ILE A 7 20.95 35.06 11.00
N PHE A 8 20.47 34.33 12.01
CA PHE A 8 20.21 32.90 11.93
C PHE A 8 18.85 32.70 11.22
N SER A 9 18.86 32.47 9.90
CA SER A 9 17.65 32.08 9.16
C SER A 9 17.28 30.64 9.51
N ILE A 10 16.21 30.47 10.28
CA ILE A 10 15.57 29.19 10.53
C ILE A 10 14.71 28.87 9.30
N PHE A 11 15.23 28.03 8.40
CA PHE A 11 14.41 27.41 7.36
C PHE A 11 13.53 26.34 8.02
N PHE A 12 12.23 26.63 8.16
CA PHE A 12 11.24 25.60 8.45
C PHE A 12 11.11 24.72 7.21
N LEU A 13 11.76 23.55 7.23
CA LEU A 13 11.44 22.48 6.29
C LEU A 13 10.05 21.98 6.63
N ALA A 14 9.04 22.48 5.92
CA ALA A 14 7.71 21.88 5.96
C ALA A 14 7.83 20.44 5.46
N SER A 15 7.66 19.48 6.36
CA SER A 15 7.50 18.06 6.02
C SER A 15 6.23 17.93 5.18
N CYS A 16 6.37 17.80 3.86
CA CYS A 16 5.26 17.53 2.97
C CYS A 16 4.88 16.05 3.11
N ALA A 17 4.08 15.72 4.12
CA ALA A 17 3.43 14.43 4.22
C ALA A 17 2.27 14.40 3.20
N THR A 18 2.16 13.33 2.41
CA THR A 18 1.02 13.16 1.51
C THR A 18 -0.21 12.87 2.35
N ALA A 19 -1.25 13.67 2.21
CA ALA A 19 -2.51 13.47 2.91
C ALA A 19 -3.22 12.21 2.36
N PRO A 20 -4.03 11.52 3.19
CA PRO A 20 -4.99 10.55 2.66
C PRO A 20 -5.96 11.23 1.67
N PRO A 21 -6.47 10.51 0.66
CA PRO A 21 -7.38 11.09 -0.31
C PRO A 21 -8.64 11.67 0.31
N SER A 22 -9.09 12.79 -0.25
CA SER A 22 -10.31 13.48 0.19
C SER A 22 -11.56 12.63 0.07
N SER A 23 -11.61 11.75 -0.94
CA SER A 23 -12.71 10.84 -1.22
C SER A 23 -12.22 9.40 -1.40
N PRO A 24 -11.92 8.67 -0.31
CA PRO A 24 -11.34 7.33 -0.39
C PRO A 24 -12.20 6.30 -1.13
N ASN A 25 -13.49 6.55 -1.35
CA ASN A 25 -14.37 5.65 -2.10
C ASN A 25 -14.46 5.99 -3.61
N ASN A 26 -13.78 7.05 -4.08
CA ASN A 26 -13.80 7.46 -5.48
C ASN A 26 -12.39 7.29 -6.08
N LEU A 27 -12.13 6.15 -6.74
CA LEU A 27 -10.84 5.82 -7.36
C LEU A 27 -10.45 6.82 -8.44
N CYS A 28 -11.38 7.26 -9.29
CA CYS A 28 -11.10 8.27 -10.31
C CYS A 28 -10.66 9.59 -9.65
N GLY A 29 -11.38 10.00 -8.60
CA GLY A 29 -11.02 11.17 -7.80
C GLY A 29 -9.67 11.03 -7.10
N ILE A 30 -9.35 9.84 -6.59
CA ILE A 30 -8.02 9.56 -6.01
C ILE A 30 -6.92 9.76 -7.06
N PHE A 31 -7.12 9.28 -8.28
CA PHE A 31 -6.13 9.39 -9.35
C PHE A 31 -6.04 10.80 -9.96
N ASP A 32 -7.13 11.56 -9.98
CA ASP A 32 -7.10 12.99 -10.32
C ASP A 32 -6.38 13.80 -9.22
N GLU A 33 -6.61 13.48 -7.94
CA GLU A 33 -5.95 14.12 -6.80
C GLU A 33 -4.45 13.77 -6.72
N TYR A 34 -4.09 12.51 -7.02
CA TYR A 34 -2.72 12.01 -6.99
C TYR A 34 -2.31 11.34 -8.31
N PRO A 35 -1.95 12.10 -9.35
CA PRO A 35 -1.58 11.52 -10.65
C PRO A 35 -0.34 10.62 -10.60
N ARG A 36 0.55 10.84 -9.63
CA ARG A 36 1.69 9.95 -9.35
C ARG A 36 1.24 8.55 -8.92
N TRP A 37 0.17 8.44 -8.13
CA TRP A 37 -0.35 7.16 -7.68
C TRP A 37 -0.94 6.36 -8.84
N TYR A 38 -1.58 7.05 -9.80
CA TYR A 38 -2.03 6.42 -11.03
C TYR A 38 -0.85 5.84 -11.83
N ARG A 39 0.20 6.64 -12.09
CA ARG A 39 1.39 6.17 -12.81
C ARG A 39 2.05 4.97 -12.12
N ALA A 40 2.21 5.03 -10.79
CA ALA A 40 2.75 3.92 -10.00
C ALA A 40 1.88 2.66 -10.12
N SER A 41 0.55 2.83 -10.10
CA SER A 41 -0.39 1.72 -10.25
C SER A 41 -0.32 1.07 -11.63
N VAL A 42 -0.22 1.88 -12.70
CA VAL A 42 -0.03 1.39 -14.08
C VAL A 42 1.32 0.69 -14.23
N ALA A 43 2.40 1.26 -13.70
CA ALA A 43 3.72 0.63 -13.75
C ALA A 43 3.75 -0.72 -13.00
N THR A 44 3.04 -0.81 -11.88
CA THR A 44 2.88 -2.07 -11.13
C THR A 44 2.02 -3.07 -11.90
N GLU A 45 0.95 -2.62 -12.56
CA GLU A 45 0.13 -3.44 -13.46
C GLU A 45 0.97 -4.02 -14.59
N GLU A 46 1.79 -3.20 -15.27
CA GLU A 46 2.65 -3.64 -16.36
C GLU A 46 3.74 -4.61 -15.91
N LYS A 47 4.36 -4.33 -14.75
CA LYS A 47 5.48 -5.12 -14.22
C LYS A 47 5.04 -6.44 -13.60
N TRP A 48 3.96 -6.43 -12.81
CA TRP A 48 3.55 -7.57 -11.99
C TRP A 48 2.17 -8.12 -12.35
N GLY A 49 1.42 -7.49 -13.25
CA GLY A 49 0.05 -7.91 -13.60
C GLY A 49 -0.97 -7.69 -12.47
N LEU A 50 -0.68 -6.81 -11.51
CA LEU A 50 -1.62 -6.45 -10.46
C LEU A 50 -2.54 -5.33 -10.96
N LEU A 51 -3.84 -5.58 -10.98
CA LEU A 51 -4.83 -4.56 -11.35
C LEU A 51 -4.78 -3.37 -10.37
N PRO A 52 -4.83 -2.11 -10.85
CA PRO A 52 -4.81 -0.91 -10.00
C PRO A 52 -5.87 -0.93 -8.89
N GLU A 53 -7.09 -1.35 -9.21
CA GLU A 53 -8.21 -1.47 -8.27
C GLU A 53 -7.94 -2.47 -7.14
N VAL A 54 -7.21 -3.56 -7.40
CA VAL A 54 -6.83 -4.54 -6.37
C VAL A 54 -5.81 -3.91 -5.42
N GLY A 55 -4.76 -3.28 -5.96
CA GLY A 55 -3.72 -2.68 -5.14
C GLY A 55 -4.21 -1.51 -4.28
N LEU A 56 -5.06 -0.62 -4.82
CA LEU A 56 -5.68 0.44 -4.02
C LEU A 56 -6.63 -0.11 -2.95
N SER A 57 -7.33 -1.23 -3.22
CA SER A 57 -8.19 -1.87 -2.23
C SER A 57 -7.39 -2.43 -1.06
N PHE A 58 -6.22 -3.02 -1.33
CA PHE A 58 -5.28 -3.42 -0.27
C PHE A 58 -4.79 -2.22 0.53
N ILE A 59 -4.29 -1.17 -0.12
CA ILE A 59 -3.79 0.01 0.59
C ILE A 59 -4.88 0.66 1.46
N PHE A 60 -6.11 0.75 0.94
CA PHE A 60 -7.25 1.23 1.74
C PHE A 60 -7.48 0.34 2.96
N ARG A 61 -7.49 -0.98 2.80
CA ARG A 61 -7.73 -1.90 3.91
C ARG A 61 -6.61 -1.84 4.94
N GLU A 62 -5.36 -1.76 4.51
CA GLU A 62 -4.18 -1.83 5.38
C GLU A 62 -3.94 -0.53 6.16
N SER A 63 -4.16 0.63 5.53
CA SER A 63 -3.79 1.93 6.14
C SER A 63 -4.85 3.02 6.03
N SER A 64 -5.95 2.78 5.32
CA SER A 64 -6.86 3.86 4.88
C SER A 64 -6.09 4.98 4.16
N PHE A 65 -5.08 4.61 3.36
CA PHE A 65 -4.16 5.52 2.66
C PHE A 65 -3.29 6.40 3.59
N GLN A 66 -3.05 5.99 4.83
CA GLN A 66 -2.12 6.70 5.72
C GLN A 66 -0.68 6.23 5.52
N SER A 67 0.18 7.14 5.07
CA SER A 67 1.59 6.84 4.74
C SER A 67 2.41 6.32 5.93
N ASP A 68 2.09 6.71 7.16
CA ASP A 68 2.83 6.34 8.37
C ASP A 68 2.03 5.45 9.33
N ALA A 69 1.00 4.77 8.82
CA ALA A 69 0.18 3.83 9.57
C ALA A 69 1.04 2.82 10.33
N LYS A 70 0.72 2.63 11.62
CA LYS A 70 1.40 1.71 12.53
C LYS A 70 0.38 0.90 13.32
N PRO A 71 0.65 -0.39 13.60
CA PRO A 71 -0.18 -1.21 14.45
C PRO A 71 -0.38 -0.59 15.84
N PRO A 72 -1.48 -0.90 16.54
CA PRO A 72 -1.71 -0.43 17.89
C PRO A 72 -0.55 -0.81 18.82
N ARG A 73 -0.29 0.05 19.83
CA ARG A 73 0.70 -0.27 20.87
C ARG A 73 0.14 -1.35 21.77
N TYR A 74 0.99 -2.28 22.15
CA TYR A 74 0.73 -3.20 23.25
C TYR A 74 1.12 -2.52 24.57
N TYR A 75 0.21 -2.56 25.54
CA TYR A 75 0.40 -2.00 26.87
C TYR A 75 0.53 -3.12 27.89
N PHE A 76 1.66 -3.19 28.58
CA PHE A 76 1.85 -4.06 29.73
C PHE A 76 1.10 -3.47 30.93
N LEU A 77 0.35 -4.30 31.65
CA LEU A 77 -0.52 -3.91 32.78
C LEU A 77 -1.60 -2.86 32.44
N GLY A 78 -1.93 -2.67 31.15
CA GLY A 78 -2.97 -1.74 30.70
C GLY A 78 -2.54 -0.27 30.58
N PHE A 79 -1.33 0.11 31.01
CA PHE A 79 -0.86 1.51 30.94
C PHE A 79 0.64 1.71 30.64
N ILE A 80 1.48 0.68 30.71
CA ILE A 80 2.92 0.79 30.40
C ILE A 80 3.13 0.43 28.92
N PRO A 81 3.46 1.39 28.03
CA PRO A 81 3.68 1.09 26.61
C PRO A 81 4.93 0.22 26.44
N TRP A 82 4.76 -1.03 26.01
CA TRP A 82 5.85 -2.01 25.91
C TRP A 82 6.37 -2.19 24.47
N GLY A 83 5.55 -1.85 23.47
CA GLY A 83 5.93 -1.99 22.05
C GLY A 83 4.72 -1.97 21.12
N ARG A 84 4.90 -2.40 19.88
CA ARG A 84 3.81 -2.66 18.91
C ARG A 84 3.64 -4.15 18.69
N THR A 85 2.44 -4.57 18.30
CA THR A 85 2.15 -6.01 18.07
C THR A 85 2.90 -6.60 16.88
N SER A 86 3.40 -5.76 15.96
CA SER A 86 4.22 -6.16 14.82
C SER A 86 5.07 -4.99 14.32
N SER A 87 6.03 -5.29 13.44
CA SER A 87 6.85 -4.30 12.72
C SER A 87 6.18 -3.77 11.45
N ALA A 88 4.91 -4.08 11.23
CA ALA A 88 4.14 -3.57 10.10
C ALA A 88 4.15 -2.03 10.07
N TYR A 89 4.34 -1.48 8.88
CA TYR A 89 4.46 -0.03 8.71
C TYR A 89 4.05 0.41 7.30
N GLY A 90 3.46 1.60 7.24
CA GLY A 90 3.20 2.33 6.01
C GLY A 90 1.94 1.91 5.28
N TYR A 91 1.81 2.34 4.02
CA TYR A 91 0.60 2.21 3.21
C TYR A 91 0.07 0.78 3.13
N ALA A 92 0.97 -0.20 3.02
CA ALA A 92 0.64 -1.61 2.84
C ALA A 92 0.91 -2.47 4.09
N GLN A 93 1.17 -1.84 5.26
CA GLN A 93 1.45 -2.50 6.54
C GLN A 93 2.52 -3.61 6.43
N ILE A 94 3.61 -3.31 5.72
CA ILE A 94 4.65 -4.28 5.39
C ILE A 94 5.56 -4.49 6.61
N THR A 95 5.80 -5.73 7.02
CA THR A 95 6.73 -6.06 8.11
C THR A 95 8.18 -5.92 7.65
N ASP A 96 9.12 -5.80 8.60
CA ASP A 96 10.55 -5.71 8.26
C ASP A 96 11.03 -6.93 7.47
N GLN A 97 10.57 -8.12 7.84
CA GLN A 97 10.95 -9.36 7.17
C GLN A 97 10.40 -9.44 5.75
N ALA A 98 9.12 -9.12 5.56
CA ALA A 98 8.52 -9.12 4.21
C ALA A 98 9.16 -8.05 3.33
N TRP A 99 9.49 -6.89 3.90
CA TRP A 99 10.20 -5.83 3.19
C TRP A 99 11.59 -6.28 2.74
N GLN A 100 12.32 -6.98 3.61
CA GLN A 100 13.64 -7.52 3.28
C GLN A 100 13.55 -8.52 2.11
N ASP A 101 12.66 -9.51 2.18
CA ASP A 101 12.43 -10.47 1.09
C ASP A 101 12.20 -9.76 -0.25
N TYR A 102 11.35 -8.72 -0.23
CA TYR A 102 11.03 -7.93 -1.42
C TYR A 102 12.24 -7.14 -1.95
N THR A 103 12.99 -6.48 -1.07
CA THR A 103 14.15 -5.70 -1.51
C THR A 103 15.29 -6.57 -2.02
N ASP A 104 15.44 -7.78 -1.46
CA ASP A 104 16.42 -8.77 -1.89
C ASP A 104 16.05 -9.33 -3.26
N ASP A 105 14.77 -9.68 -3.47
CA ASP A 105 14.26 -10.17 -4.76
C ASP A 105 14.27 -9.11 -5.86
N THR A 106 14.09 -7.84 -5.52
CA THR A 106 13.98 -6.74 -6.50
C THR A 106 15.25 -5.89 -6.63
N GLY A 107 16.32 -6.21 -5.88
CA GLY A 107 17.63 -5.58 -5.99
C GLY A 107 17.66 -4.06 -5.70
N SER A 108 16.73 -3.54 -4.88
CA SER A 108 16.45 -2.09 -4.80
C SER A 108 16.25 -1.56 -3.38
N SER A 109 17.17 -1.81 -2.44
CA SER A 109 16.93 -1.47 -1.02
C SER A 109 17.17 0.01 -0.64
N TRP A 110 18.08 0.73 -1.32
CA TRP A 110 18.57 2.02 -0.82
C TRP A 110 17.61 3.21 -0.96
N PHE A 111 16.71 3.18 -1.94
CA PHE A 111 15.80 4.30 -2.23
C PHE A 111 14.34 4.00 -1.94
N LYS A 112 14.00 2.73 -1.70
CA LYS A 112 12.63 2.30 -1.44
C LYS A 112 12.23 2.52 0.01
N ARG A 113 10.99 2.95 0.23
CA ARG A 113 10.46 3.25 1.56
C ARG A 113 9.03 2.74 1.70
N ARG A 114 8.73 2.04 2.79
CA ARG A 114 7.38 1.50 3.09
C ARG A 114 6.27 2.56 3.19
N ASN A 115 6.64 3.81 3.46
CA ASN A 115 5.72 4.96 3.52
C ASN A 115 5.62 5.72 2.20
N ASP A 116 6.27 5.27 1.13
CA ASP A 116 6.07 5.77 -0.22
C ASP A 116 4.99 4.93 -0.91
N PHE A 117 4.01 5.59 -1.54
CA PHE A 117 2.91 4.89 -2.19
C PHE A 117 3.38 4.01 -3.34
N GLU A 118 4.36 4.48 -4.12
CA GLU A 118 4.86 3.76 -5.29
C GLU A 118 5.53 2.45 -4.89
N ASP A 119 6.36 2.50 -3.86
CA ASP A 119 7.04 1.33 -3.33
C ASP A 119 6.07 0.35 -2.66
N ALA A 120 5.06 0.86 -1.95
CA ALA A 120 4.02 0.02 -1.36
C ALA A 120 3.18 -0.69 -2.44
N MET A 121 2.85 0.01 -3.53
CA MET A 121 2.13 -0.57 -4.67
C MET A 121 2.97 -1.63 -5.38
N ASP A 122 4.26 -1.36 -5.63
CA ASP A 122 5.19 -2.34 -6.24
C ASP A 122 5.38 -3.57 -5.35
N PHE A 123 5.48 -3.38 -4.02
CA PHE A 123 5.54 -4.49 -3.06
C PHE A 123 4.31 -5.39 -3.15
N ILE A 124 3.11 -4.81 -3.15
CA ILE A 124 1.86 -5.56 -3.29
C ILE A 124 1.86 -6.31 -4.64
N GLY A 125 2.31 -5.68 -5.72
CA GLY A 125 2.45 -6.32 -7.04
C GLY A 125 3.36 -7.53 -7.00
N TRP A 126 4.58 -7.37 -6.48
CA TRP A 126 5.56 -8.44 -6.31
C TRP A 126 5.00 -9.59 -5.45
N TYR A 127 4.33 -9.29 -4.33
CA TYR A 127 3.81 -10.32 -3.42
C TYR A 127 2.68 -11.12 -4.08
N ASN A 128 1.78 -10.46 -4.81
CA ASN A 128 0.69 -11.13 -5.52
C ASN A 128 1.18 -11.91 -6.74
N ASP A 129 2.21 -11.45 -7.43
CA ASP A 129 2.89 -12.23 -8.47
C ASP A 129 3.53 -13.50 -7.87
N ARG A 130 4.25 -13.38 -6.74
CA ARG A 130 4.79 -14.52 -6.00
C ARG A 130 3.67 -15.48 -5.58
N THR A 131 2.56 -14.96 -5.09
CA THR A 131 1.36 -15.74 -4.73
C THR A 131 0.80 -16.52 -5.92
N ASN A 132 0.65 -15.86 -7.08
CA ASN A 132 0.21 -16.51 -8.30
C ASN A 132 1.16 -17.64 -8.73
N ARG A 133 2.48 -17.39 -8.74
CA ARG A 133 3.48 -18.42 -9.11
C ARG A 133 3.51 -19.61 -8.16
N VAL A 134 3.31 -19.37 -6.85
CA VAL A 134 3.50 -20.39 -5.81
C VAL A 134 2.21 -21.17 -5.47
N LEU A 135 1.04 -20.53 -5.62
CA LEU A 135 -0.25 -21.10 -5.25
C LEU A 135 -1.24 -21.20 -6.42
N GLY A 136 -0.94 -20.61 -7.58
CA GLY A 136 -1.83 -20.62 -8.74
C GLY A 136 -3.06 -19.70 -8.61
N ILE A 137 -3.14 -18.87 -7.57
CA ILE A 137 -4.26 -17.95 -7.37
C ILE A 137 -4.24 -16.88 -8.45
N ASN A 138 -5.38 -16.65 -9.10
CA ASN A 138 -5.50 -15.69 -10.18
C ASN A 138 -5.26 -14.26 -9.66
N LYS A 139 -4.57 -13.42 -10.44
CA LYS A 139 -4.27 -12.02 -10.08
C LYS A 139 -5.52 -11.13 -9.98
N ASN A 140 -6.66 -11.60 -10.48
CA ASN A 140 -7.97 -10.94 -10.38
C ASN A 140 -8.82 -11.48 -9.23
N ASP A 141 -8.35 -12.50 -8.49
CA ASP A 141 -9.05 -13.08 -7.34
C ASP A 141 -8.69 -12.32 -6.06
N ALA A 142 -9.18 -11.09 -5.94
CA ALA A 142 -8.87 -10.20 -4.83
C ALA A 142 -9.15 -10.82 -3.45
N TYR A 143 -10.17 -11.68 -3.35
CA TYR A 143 -10.50 -12.38 -2.12
C TYR A 143 -9.37 -13.32 -1.68
N ASN A 144 -8.99 -14.27 -2.53
CA ASN A 144 -7.94 -15.23 -2.18
C ASN A 144 -6.56 -14.57 -2.10
N LEU A 145 -6.28 -13.58 -2.92
CA LEU A 145 -5.06 -12.79 -2.81
C LEU A 145 -4.95 -12.11 -1.45
N TYR A 146 -6.03 -11.52 -0.92
CA TYR A 146 -5.99 -10.92 0.42
C TYR A 146 -5.79 -11.94 1.52
N LEU A 147 -6.45 -13.10 1.44
CA LEU A 147 -6.26 -14.17 2.42
C LEU A 147 -4.80 -14.58 2.52
N VAL A 148 -4.12 -14.71 1.38
CA VAL A 148 -2.68 -15.02 1.34
C VAL A 148 -1.84 -13.85 1.82
N TYR A 149 -2.17 -12.62 1.44
CA TYR A 149 -1.45 -11.42 1.89
C TYR A 149 -1.44 -11.30 3.42
N TYR A 150 -2.57 -11.61 4.05
CA TYR A 150 -2.72 -11.55 5.51
C TYR A 150 -2.05 -12.73 6.24
N GLU A 151 -2.29 -13.97 5.80
CA GLU A 151 -1.81 -15.18 6.49
C GLU A 151 -0.39 -15.60 6.08
N GLY A 152 0.09 -15.08 4.96
CA GLY A 152 1.26 -15.56 4.26
C GLY A 152 1.02 -16.85 3.45
N LEU A 153 1.95 -17.17 2.55
CA LEU A 153 1.91 -18.37 1.69
C LEU A 153 1.75 -19.69 2.49
N GLY A 154 2.44 -19.79 3.63
CA GLY A 154 2.39 -20.97 4.51
C GLY A 154 1.05 -21.09 5.24
N GLY A 155 0.60 -20.00 5.88
CA GLY A 155 -0.66 -19.97 6.62
C GLY A 155 -1.88 -20.22 5.74
N TYR A 156 -1.84 -19.72 4.49
CA TYR A 156 -2.89 -20.03 3.52
C TYR A 156 -2.93 -21.53 3.18
N ARG A 157 -1.77 -22.16 2.94
CA ARG A 157 -1.67 -23.60 2.63
C ARG A 157 -2.15 -24.49 3.77
N THR A 158 -1.80 -24.15 5.01
CA THR A 158 -2.27 -24.90 6.20
C THR A 158 -3.74 -24.65 6.51
N GLY A 159 -4.34 -23.61 5.90
CA GLY A 159 -5.77 -23.33 6.01
C GLY A 159 -6.17 -22.52 7.23
N ASN A 160 -5.24 -21.79 7.86
CA ASN A 160 -5.47 -21.01 9.07
C ASN A 160 -6.62 -19.99 8.90
N TRP A 161 -6.73 -19.41 7.69
CA TRP A 161 -7.80 -18.47 7.34
C TRP A 161 -9.21 -19.04 7.46
N ARG A 162 -9.40 -20.37 7.37
CA ARG A 162 -10.73 -20.98 7.32
C ARG A 162 -11.51 -20.73 8.61
N THR A 163 -10.82 -20.73 9.75
CA THR A 163 -11.38 -20.46 11.07
C THR A 163 -11.24 -19.00 11.50
N ASN A 164 -10.55 -18.17 10.72
CA ASN A 164 -10.34 -16.76 11.00
C ASN A 164 -11.44 -15.92 10.33
N GLU A 165 -12.55 -15.69 11.05
CA GLU A 165 -13.69 -14.92 10.52
C GLU A 165 -13.35 -13.47 10.18
N ASP A 166 -12.44 -12.86 10.93
CA ASP A 166 -12.01 -11.48 10.68
C ASP A 166 -11.27 -11.36 9.35
N VAL A 167 -10.33 -12.27 9.07
CA VAL A 167 -9.59 -12.28 7.80
C VAL A 167 -10.49 -12.57 6.61
N LYS A 168 -11.45 -13.49 6.77
CA LYS A 168 -12.47 -13.72 5.74
C LYS A 168 -13.33 -12.49 5.50
N ARG A 169 -13.70 -11.75 6.55
CA ARG A 169 -14.45 -10.49 6.42
C ARG A 169 -13.63 -9.45 5.66
N TYR A 170 -12.38 -9.24 6.04
CA TYR A 170 -11.49 -8.27 5.38
C TYR A 170 -11.26 -8.62 3.90
N ALA A 171 -11.10 -9.90 3.58
CA ALA A 171 -10.98 -10.35 2.20
C ALA A 171 -12.24 -10.06 1.37
N ARG A 172 -13.44 -10.18 1.96
CA ARG A 172 -14.70 -9.77 1.30
C ARG A 172 -14.74 -8.26 1.08
N GLU A 173 -14.40 -7.47 2.09
CA GLU A 173 -14.35 -6.00 1.98
C GLU A 173 -13.39 -5.55 0.86
N VAL A 174 -12.22 -6.20 0.75
CA VAL A 174 -11.27 -5.93 -0.34
C VAL A 174 -11.84 -6.33 -1.70
N GLN A 175 -12.49 -7.49 -1.80
CA GLN A 175 -13.13 -7.94 -3.04
C GLN A 175 -14.24 -6.99 -3.50
N GLU A 176 -15.13 -6.59 -2.60
CA GLU A 176 -16.22 -5.65 -2.87
C GLU A 176 -15.68 -4.29 -3.32
N ARG A 177 -14.66 -3.77 -2.63
CA ARG A 177 -14.00 -2.53 -3.01
C ARG A 177 -13.31 -2.63 -4.36
N THR A 178 -12.64 -3.75 -4.64
CA THR A 178 -11.99 -3.99 -5.93
C THR A 178 -13.00 -3.93 -7.06
N ALA A 179 -14.16 -4.59 -6.90
CA ALA A 179 -15.22 -4.55 -7.91
C ALA A 179 -15.72 -3.11 -8.15
N TYR A 180 -16.01 -2.38 -7.07
CA TYR A 180 -16.48 -1.00 -7.16
C TYR A 180 -15.45 -0.04 -7.78
N TYR A 181 -14.17 -0.22 -7.44
CA TYR A 181 -13.06 0.53 -8.03
C TYR A 181 -12.84 0.18 -9.50
N GLY A 182 -12.99 -1.09 -9.88
CA GLY A 182 -12.88 -1.53 -11.26
C GLY A 182 -13.96 -0.90 -12.15
N GLU A 183 -15.20 -0.84 -11.67
CA GLU A 183 -16.30 -0.14 -12.35
C GLU A 183 -15.97 1.33 -12.59
N GLN A 184 -15.50 2.03 -11.56
CA GLN A 184 -15.10 3.43 -11.69
C GLN A 184 -13.94 3.62 -12.66
N LEU A 185 -12.87 2.83 -12.51
CA LEU A 185 -11.68 2.94 -13.36
C LEU A 185 -12.05 2.75 -14.83
N SER A 186 -12.95 1.81 -15.15
CA SER A 186 -13.43 1.59 -16.52
C SER A 186 -14.05 2.85 -17.14
N SER A 187 -14.70 3.70 -16.33
CA SER A 187 -15.36 4.93 -16.78
C SER A 187 -14.41 6.11 -16.99
N CYS A 188 -13.26 6.15 -16.29
CA CYS A 188 -12.36 7.31 -16.29
C CYS A 188 -10.96 7.03 -16.84
N ARG A 189 -10.61 5.76 -17.15
CA ARG A 189 -9.27 5.36 -17.63
C ARG A 189 -8.81 6.14 -18.86
N SER A 190 -9.70 6.49 -19.79
CA SER A 190 -9.34 7.30 -20.98
C SER A 190 -8.97 8.74 -20.63
N SER A 191 -9.70 9.35 -19.71
CA SER A 191 -9.46 10.72 -19.25
C SER A 191 -8.14 10.81 -18.49
N LEU A 192 -7.88 9.83 -17.61
CA LEU A 192 -6.62 9.73 -16.87
C LEU A 192 -5.40 9.63 -17.80
N LYS A 193 -5.51 8.94 -18.94
CA LYS A 193 -4.41 8.82 -19.92
C LYS A 193 -4.09 10.11 -20.70
N SER A 194 -5.01 11.06 -20.70
CA SER A 194 -4.93 12.26 -21.55
C SER A 194 -4.14 13.40 -20.91
N TYR A 195 -3.63 13.22 -19.69
CA TYR A 195 -2.93 14.28 -18.98
C TYR A 195 -1.47 14.47 -19.45
N PRO A 196 -1.03 15.70 -19.78
CA PRO A 196 0.29 15.98 -20.36
C PRO A 196 1.49 15.51 -19.52
N TRP A 197 1.35 15.45 -18.21
CA TRP A 197 2.41 15.00 -17.31
C TRP A 197 2.63 13.48 -17.33
N GLN A 198 1.86 12.70 -18.09
CA GLN A 198 2.15 11.26 -18.29
C GLN A 198 3.17 10.99 -19.40
N ILE A 199 3.55 12.02 -20.17
CA ILE A 199 4.49 11.90 -21.30
C ILE A 199 5.96 12.15 -20.87
N PHE A 200 6.19 12.59 -19.62
CA PHE A 200 7.52 12.88 -19.07
C PHE A 200 7.78 12.15 -17.76
#